data_AF-A0JBS9-F1
#
_entry.id   AF-A0JBS9-F1
#
_cell.length_a   1.000
_cell.length_b   1.000
_cell.length_c   1.000
_cell.angle_alpha   90.00
_cell.angle_beta   90.00
_cell.angle_gamma   90.00
#
_symmetry.space_group_name_H-M   'P 1'
#
loop_
_entity.id
_entity.type
_entity.pdbx_description
1 polymer ?
#
loop_
_entity_poly.entity_id
_entity_poly.type
_entity_poly.pdbx_seq_one_letter_code
_entity_poly.pdbx_strand_id
1 'polypeptide(L)'
;MMTKSLFGVAAFTYFAISSVFAEEAAKPKFTGLVLDVNKEVIHHVTVESTGIDDQIATVFAAHRDFAIEKVVDGEKIIKTFDLSKQTPERVEKHVKGDKIFVVVTVEPALRLAFKKEGDAWVEMPLADFYEELVFKGLSGVAVDLDKFADGSLFSAAEFGSGNKHTFSAAGKRASKVTFGEKDLLDGNNEVILDVFVFVSGDKKVAKLVYLYKGDGRIKEIFFQLVDKAWTRVEVKAAATVLHSIDSSFPADYKTVFDGFSAYGIFSAVAAVFAVALFC
;
A
#
# COMPACT_ATOMS: atom_id res chain seq x y z
N MET A 1 -3.54 -14.80 63.31
CA MET A 1 -2.63 -13.64 63.33
C MET A 1 -1.47 -13.96 62.40
N MET A 2 -1.31 -13.16 61.35
CA MET A 2 -0.13 -12.92 60.49
C MET A 2 0.89 -14.06 60.23
N THR A 3 0.98 -14.60 59.01
CA THR A 3 1.84 -14.14 57.88
C THR A 3 3.34 -14.00 58.17
N LYS A 4 4.13 -14.70 57.31
CA LYS A 4 5.46 -14.38 56.72
C LYS A 4 6.31 -15.65 56.68
N SER A 5 7.10 -16.00 55.68
CA SER A 5 7.21 -15.64 54.26
C SER A 5 8.16 -16.69 53.68
N LEU A 6 7.76 -17.46 52.69
CA LEU A 6 8.70 -18.23 51.84
C LEU A 6 8.63 -17.63 50.44
N PHE A 7 9.29 -16.49 50.29
CA PHE A 7 9.76 -15.99 49.00
C PHE A 7 11.28 -16.10 49.04
N GLY A 8 11.84 -16.93 48.16
CA GLY A 8 13.28 -17.03 47.98
C GLY A 8 13.67 -18.39 47.48
N VAL A 9 14.09 -18.42 46.21
CA VAL A 9 14.78 -19.51 45.47
C VAL A 9 13.89 -20.17 44.41
N ALA A 10 13.72 -19.46 43.28
CA ALA A 10 13.45 -20.06 41.96
C ALA A 10 13.56 -18.97 40.87
N ALA A 11 14.73 -18.35 40.70
CA ALA A 11 14.94 -17.41 39.58
C ALA A 11 16.42 -17.22 39.23
N PHE A 12 17.22 -18.28 39.08
CA PHE A 12 18.56 -18.17 38.47
C PHE A 12 19.08 -19.52 37.97
N THR A 13 18.39 -20.13 37.00
CA THR A 13 18.96 -21.15 36.09
C THR A 13 17.97 -21.40 34.95
N TYR A 14 17.89 -20.46 34.01
CA TYR A 14 17.41 -20.69 32.65
C TYR A 14 18.18 -19.75 31.71
N PHE A 15 19.51 -19.81 31.80
CA PHE A 15 20.44 -19.31 30.80
C PHE A 15 21.34 -20.48 30.43
N ALA A 16 21.50 -20.72 29.12
CA ALA A 16 21.95 -21.96 28.47
C ALA A 16 20.85 -23.04 28.50
N ILE A 17 20.14 -23.36 27.41
CA ILE A 17 20.63 -23.73 26.08
C ILE A 17 19.60 -23.28 25.03
N SER A 18 19.93 -22.31 24.17
CA SER A 18 19.19 -22.06 22.92
C SER A 18 20.09 -21.54 21.79
N SER A 19 21.38 -21.85 21.85
CA SER A 19 22.27 -21.76 20.70
C SER A 19 22.49 -23.17 20.17
N VAL A 20 21.63 -23.65 19.26
CA VAL A 20 21.94 -24.46 18.05
C VAL A 20 20.58 -24.75 17.38
N PHE A 21 19.92 -23.71 16.90
CA PHE A 21 19.39 -23.74 15.54
C PHE A 21 19.87 -22.42 14.96
N ALA A 22 21.11 -22.42 14.48
CA ALA A 22 21.42 -21.51 13.40
C ALA A 22 20.53 -21.98 12.25
N GLU A 23 19.36 -21.37 12.13
CA GLU A 23 18.59 -21.39 10.91
C GLU A 23 19.59 -20.95 9.84
N GLU A 24 20.06 -21.91 9.03
CA GLU A 24 20.94 -21.63 7.91
C GLU A 24 20.23 -20.56 7.09
N ALA A 25 20.76 -19.33 7.10
CA ALA A 25 20.12 -18.20 6.45
C ALA A 25 19.79 -18.62 5.02
N ALA A 26 18.50 -18.70 4.70
CA ALA A 26 18.05 -19.18 3.41
C ALA A 26 18.78 -18.38 2.32
N LYS A 27 19.48 -19.08 1.43
CA LYS A 27 20.21 -18.42 0.34
C LYS A 27 19.24 -17.52 -0.42
N PRO A 28 19.65 -16.29 -0.78
CA PRO A 28 18.80 -15.39 -1.55
C PRO A 28 18.28 -16.09 -2.80
N LYS A 29 16.97 -16.04 -3.00
CA LYS A 29 16.33 -16.64 -4.18
C LYS A 29 16.66 -15.87 -5.46
N PHE A 30 17.02 -14.60 -5.33
CA PHE A 30 17.26 -13.66 -6.43
C PHE A 30 18.71 -13.24 -6.48
N THR A 31 19.19 -12.95 -7.68
CA THR A 31 20.51 -12.34 -7.88
C THR A 31 20.44 -10.84 -7.57
N GLY A 32 21.34 -10.35 -6.72
CA GLY A 32 21.35 -8.95 -6.29
C GLY A 32 21.93 -7.99 -7.33
N LEU A 33 21.22 -6.88 -7.53
CA LEU A 33 21.60 -5.79 -8.42
C LEU A 33 22.03 -4.55 -7.63
N VAL A 34 23.04 -3.86 -8.17
CA VAL A 34 23.36 -2.48 -7.79
C VAL A 34 22.76 -1.55 -8.84
N LEU A 35 21.78 -0.76 -8.43
CA LEU A 35 21.06 0.17 -9.27
C LEU A 35 21.51 1.59 -8.99
N ASP A 36 22.09 2.25 -10.00
CA ASP A 36 22.45 3.67 -9.96
C ASP A 36 21.35 4.51 -10.62
N VAL A 37 20.72 5.39 -9.85
CA VAL A 37 19.54 6.18 -10.27
C VAL A 37 19.85 7.23 -11.34
N ASN A 38 21.11 7.36 -11.77
CA ASN A 38 21.51 8.25 -12.87
C ASN A 38 21.89 7.50 -14.16
N LYS A 39 21.88 6.16 -14.15
CA LYS A 39 22.22 5.38 -15.35
C LYS A 39 20.97 5.05 -16.15
N GLU A 40 21.05 5.25 -17.45
CA GLU A 40 19.96 4.91 -18.37
C GLU A 40 20.02 3.44 -18.84
N VAL A 41 21.18 2.80 -18.70
CA VAL A 41 21.38 1.39 -19.05
C VAL A 41 22.02 0.67 -17.88
N ILE A 42 21.30 -0.32 -17.36
CA ILE A 42 21.73 -1.20 -16.28
C ILE A 42 21.37 -2.63 -16.71
N HIS A 43 22.32 -3.55 -16.64
CA HIS A 43 22.07 -4.95 -16.99
C HIS A 43 20.95 -5.53 -16.11
N HIS A 44 20.03 -6.28 -16.73
CA HIS A 44 18.87 -6.89 -16.07
C HIS A 44 17.88 -5.92 -15.45
N VAL A 45 17.86 -4.68 -15.91
CA VAL A 45 16.89 -3.65 -15.51
C VAL A 45 16.30 -3.01 -16.75
N THR A 46 14.98 -2.91 -16.80
CA THR A 46 14.28 -2.06 -17.77
C THR A 46 14.19 -0.64 -17.20
N VAL A 47 14.59 0.36 -17.98
CA VAL A 47 14.56 1.77 -17.60
C VAL A 47 13.59 2.50 -18.52
N GLU A 48 12.58 3.14 -17.95
CA GLU A 48 11.56 3.89 -18.68
C GLU A 48 11.40 5.27 -18.05
N SER A 49 11.54 6.32 -18.85
CA SER A 49 11.35 7.71 -18.42
C SER A 49 10.10 8.29 -19.05
N THR A 50 9.31 8.98 -18.23
CA THR A 50 8.11 9.72 -18.66
C THR A 50 8.12 11.10 -18.01
N GLY A 51 7.47 12.06 -18.64
CA GLY A 51 7.43 13.43 -18.15
C GLY A 51 7.65 14.46 -19.25
N ILE A 52 7.42 15.72 -18.91
CA ILE A 52 7.64 16.88 -19.78
C ILE A 52 8.33 17.94 -18.92
N ASP A 53 9.28 18.65 -19.53
CA ASP A 53 10.01 19.77 -18.91
C ASP A 53 10.67 19.42 -17.56
N ASP A 54 10.22 20.07 -16.48
CA ASP A 54 10.82 20.04 -15.15
C ASP A 54 10.27 18.93 -14.26
N GLN A 55 9.33 18.10 -14.75
CA GLN A 55 8.78 16.96 -14.02
C GLN A 55 9.03 15.65 -14.77
N ILE A 56 10.08 14.94 -14.38
CA ILE A 56 10.51 13.67 -14.99
C ILE A 56 10.40 12.55 -13.95
N ALA A 57 9.73 11.46 -14.33
CA ALA A 57 9.70 10.22 -13.57
C ALA A 57 10.41 9.11 -14.37
N THR A 58 11.47 8.54 -13.79
CA THR A 58 12.20 7.40 -14.35
C THR A 58 11.94 6.17 -13.50
N VAL A 59 11.42 5.13 -14.12
CA VAL A 59 11.13 3.84 -13.52
C VAL A 59 12.24 2.86 -13.90
N PHE A 60 12.75 2.17 -12.90
CA PHE A 60 13.71 1.08 -13.02
C PHE A 60 13.04 -0.19 -12.53
N ALA A 61 12.89 -1.18 -13.41
CA ALA A 61 12.26 -2.46 -13.09
C ALA A 61 13.26 -3.61 -13.30
N ALA A 62 13.57 -4.35 -12.24
CA ALA A 62 14.42 -5.53 -12.32
C ALA A 62 13.75 -6.62 -13.17
N HIS A 63 14.54 -7.34 -13.96
CA HIS A 63 14.06 -8.50 -14.72
C HIS A 63 13.79 -9.67 -13.78
N ARG A 64 13.05 -10.68 -14.28
CA ARG A 64 12.78 -11.92 -13.53
C ARG A 64 14.10 -12.53 -13.02
N ASP A 65 14.05 -13.10 -11.82
CA ASP A 65 15.17 -13.73 -11.09
C ASP A 65 16.25 -12.76 -10.56
N PHE A 66 16.06 -11.45 -10.73
CA PHE A 66 16.88 -10.41 -10.12
C PHE A 66 16.09 -9.58 -9.11
N ALA A 67 16.81 -9.03 -8.13
CA ALA A 67 16.26 -8.09 -7.15
C ALA A 67 17.28 -6.98 -6.87
N ILE A 68 16.78 -5.82 -6.48
CA ILE A 68 17.60 -4.63 -6.21
C ILE A 68 18.16 -4.76 -4.80
N GLU A 69 19.44 -5.11 -4.70
CA GLU A 69 20.15 -5.23 -3.42
C GLU A 69 20.60 -3.85 -2.93
N LYS A 70 21.01 -2.98 -3.84
CA LYS A 70 21.54 -1.66 -3.49
C LYS A 70 21.07 -0.60 -4.46
N VAL A 71 20.60 0.52 -3.92
CA VAL A 71 20.26 1.73 -4.67
C VAL A 71 21.32 2.79 -4.37
N VAL A 72 21.91 3.36 -5.42
CA VAL A 72 22.99 4.35 -5.33
C VAL A 72 22.74 5.57 -6.21
N ASP A 73 23.40 6.67 -5.87
CA ASP A 73 23.55 7.89 -6.65
C ASP A 73 25.05 8.10 -6.87
N GLY A 74 25.59 7.52 -7.95
CA GLY A 74 27.03 7.38 -8.16
C GLY A 74 27.69 6.58 -7.04
N GLU A 75 28.59 7.22 -6.28
CA GLU A 75 29.30 6.59 -5.15
C GLU A 75 28.47 6.56 -3.85
N LYS A 76 27.39 7.35 -3.78
CA LYS A 76 26.58 7.48 -2.55
C LYS A 76 25.54 6.36 -2.49
N ILE A 77 25.51 5.65 -1.37
CA ILE A 77 24.50 4.63 -1.11
C ILE A 77 23.23 5.30 -0.58
N ILE A 78 22.10 5.08 -1.26
CA ILE A 78 20.77 5.51 -0.80
C ILE A 78 20.21 4.46 0.16
N LYS A 79 20.20 3.18 -0.26
CA LYS A 79 19.69 2.07 0.54
C LYS A 79 20.34 0.75 0.13
N THR A 80 20.51 -0.16 1.10
CA THR A 80 20.91 -1.55 0.89
C THR A 80 19.86 -2.47 1.51
N PHE A 81 19.55 -3.58 0.84
CA PHE A 81 18.51 -4.53 1.21
C PHE A 81 19.11 -5.90 1.48
N ASP A 82 18.53 -6.60 2.46
CA ASP A 82 18.84 -8.00 2.73
C ASP A 82 17.94 -8.89 1.88
N LEU A 83 18.50 -9.45 0.81
CA LEU A 83 17.75 -10.27 -0.15
C LEU A 83 17.25 -11.62 0.40
N SER A 84 17.66 -11.99 1.61
CA SER A 84 17.05 -13.12 2.32
C SER A 84 15.69 -12.75 2.95
N LYS A 85 15.40 -11.45 3.11
CA LYS A 85 14.18 -10.93 3.78
C LYS A 85 13.28 -10.15 2.85
N GLN A 86 13.86 -9.43 1.89
CA GLN A 86 13.16 -8.47 1.05
C GLN A 86 13.61 -8.65 -0.39
N THR A 87 12.71 -8.47 -1.36
CA THR A 87 13.03 -8.64 -2.77
C THR A 87 12.54 -7.44 -3.58
N PRO A 88 13.16 -6.25 -3.40
CA PRO A 88 12.72 -5.07 -4.11
C PRO A 88 12.93 -5.25 -5.61
N GLU A 89 11.88 -4.98 -6.38
CA GLU A 89 11.89 -5.20 -7.83
C GLU A 89 11.83 -3.90 -8.63
N ARG A 90 11.46 -2.79 -7.99
CA ARG A 90 11.20 -1.53 -8.66
C ARG A 90 11.70 -0.33 -7.87
N VAL A 91 12.38 0.58 -8.57
CA VAL A 91 12.81 1.88 -8.07
C VAL A 91 12.27 2.96 -9.00
N GLU A 92 11.82 4.07 -8.45
CA GLU A 92 11.37 5.23 -9.22
C GLU A 92 12.15 6.45 -8.77
N LYS A 93 12.76 7.16 -9.73
CA LYS A 93 13.34 8.47 -9.51
C LYS A 93 12.39 9.52 -10.04
N HIS A 94 12.09 10.51 -9.22
CA HIS A 94 11.26 11.65 -9.58
C HIS A 94 12.09 12.92 -9.47
N VAL A 95 12.18 13.68 -10.55
CA VAL A 95 12.78 15.01 -10.60
C VAL A 95 11.66 16.01 -10.80
N LYS A 96 11.55 17.00 -9.91
CA LYS A 96 10.58 18.10 -10.02
C LYS A 96 11.26 19.41 -9.67
N GLY A 97 11.62 20.18 -10.69
CA GLY A 97 12.46 21.36 -10.54
C GLY A 97 13.84 20.98 -9.96
N ASP A 98 14.18 21.54 -8.80
CA ASP A 98 15.41 21.24 -8.07
C ASP A 98 15.31 20.04 -7.11
N LYS A 99 14.08 19.54 -6.87
CA LYS A 99 13.84 18.43 -5.95
C LYS A 99 13.99 17.09 -6.66
N ILE A 100 14.69 16.17 -6.01
CA ILE A 100 14.83 14.78 -6.46
C ILE A 100 14.34 13.86 -5.35
N PHE A 101 13.48 12.91 -5.73
CA PHE A 101 12.98 11.86 -4.87
C PHE A 101 13.30 10.49 -5.47
N VAL A 102 13.53 9.51 -4.61
CA VAL A 102 13.67 8.11 -4.98
C VAL A 102 12.67 7.30 -4.16
N VAL A 103 11.84 6.50 -4.83
CA VAL A 103 10.90 5.59 -4.18
C VAL A 103 11.28 4.16 -4.53
N VAL A 104 11.50 3.33 -3.51
CA VAL A 104 11.81 1.91 -3.68
C VAL A 104 10.58 1.10 -3.29
N THR A 105 10.10 0.25 -4.21
CA THR A 105 9.06 -0.73 -3.92
C THR A 105 9.74 -1.99 -3.38
N VAL A 106 9.69 -2.16 -2.06
CA VAL A 106 10.27 -3.32 -1.36
C VAL A 106 9.39 -4.55 -1.56
N GLU A 107 8.08 -4.32 -1.50
CA GLU A 107 6.99 -5.22 -1.86
C GLU A 107 5.79 -4.34 -2.24
N PRO A 108 4.73 -4.85 -2.88
CA PRO A 108 3.64 -4.00 -3.36
C PRO A 108 3.03 -3.09 -2.27
N ALA A 109 2.88 -3.62 -1.05
CA ALA A 109 2.33 -2.90 0.10
C ALA A 109 3.33 -1.96 0.82
N LEU A 110 4.64 -2.13 0.64
CA LEU A 110 5.66 -1.35 1.34
C LEU A 110 6.58 -0.65 0.35
N ARG A 111 6.52 0.67 0.38
CA ARG A 111 7.41 1.52 -0.39
C ARG A 111 8.16 2.46 0.53
N LEU A 112 9.45 2.64 0.26
CA LEU A 112 10.30 3.58 0.98
C LEU A 112 10.55 4.80 0.10
N ALA A 113 10.40 5.99 0.64
CA ALA A 113 10.66 7.23 -0.08
C ALA A 113 11.91 7.91 0.49
N PHE A 114 12.74 8.44 -0.40
CA PHE A 114 13.95 9.18 -0.07
C PHE A 114 13.93 10.50 -0.81
N LYS A 115 14.39 11.55 -0.16
CA LYS A 115 14.52 12.89 -0.73
C LYS A 115 16.00 13.27 -0.74
N LYS A 116 16.44 13.88 -1.84
CA LYS A 116 17.78 14.45 -1.92
C LYS A 116 17.80 15.80 -1.22
N GLU A 117 18.65 15.93 -0.21
CA GLU A 117 18.87 17.17 0.54
C GLU A 117 20.34 17.57 0.44
N GLY A 118 20.61 18.49 -0.50
CA GLY A 118 21.98 18.82 -0.89
C GLY A 118 22.71 17.60 -1.42
N ASP A 119 23.73 17.17 -0.67
CA ASP A 119 24.56 16.02 -1.00
C ASP A 119 24.09 14.70 -0.35
N ALA A 120 23.10 14.74 0.55
CA ALA A 120 22.64 13.57 1.28
C ALA A 120 21.29 13.05 0.76
N TRP A 121 20.98 11.80 1.07
CA TRP A 121 19.67 11.20 0.87
C TRP A 121 19.04 10.93 2.24
N VAL A 122 17.83 11.42 2.44
CA VAL A 122 17.09 11.29 3.71
C VAL A 122 15.83 10.48 3.45
N GLU A 123 15.62 9.43 4.23
CA GLU A 123 14.36 8.66 4.21
C GLU A 123 13.23 9.53 4.76
N MET A 124 12.09 9.56 4.07
CA MET A 124 10.93 10.35 4.44
C MET A 124 9.68 9.48 4.51
N PRO A 125 8.65 9.88 5.29
CA PRO A 125 7.36 9.19 5.28
C PRO A 125 6.78 9.16 3.86
N LEU A 126 6.30 7.99 3.43
CA LEU A 126 5.70 7.84 2.11
C LEU A 126 4.48 8.76 1.90
N ALA A 127 3.75 9.07 2.99
CA ALA A 127 2.64 10.02 2.96
C ALA A 127 3.10 11.42 2.54
N ASP A 128 4.22 11.88 3.08
CA ASP A 128 4.79 13.19 2.75
C ASP A 128 5.26 13.24 1.30
N PHE A 129 5.77 12.12 0.75
CA PHE A 129 6.09 12.03 -0.68
C PHE A 129 4.84 12.23 -1.55
N TYR A 130 3.73 11.58 -1.21
CA TYR A 130 2.48 11.77 -1.95
C TYR A 130 1.98 13.21 -1.87
N GLU A 131 2.01 13.84 -0.69
CA GLU A 131 1.54 15.23 -0.52
C GLU A 131 2.49 16.25 -1.19
N GLU A 132 3.82 16.09 -1.07
CA GLU A 132 4.81 17.03 -1.62
C GLU A 132 4.95 16.94 -3.14
N LEU A 133 4.75 15.76 -3.73
CA LEU A 133 5.03 15.52 -5.14
C LEU A 133 3.78 15.19 -5.95
N VAL A 134 3.10 14.10 -5.58
CA VAL A 134 2.03 13.49 -6.39
C VAL A 134 0.76 14.34 -6.34
N PHE A 135 0.41 14.84 -5.16
CA PHE A 135 -0.81 15.59 -4.89
C PHE A 135 -0.61 17.09 -4.82
N LYS A 136 0.64 17.56 -4.93
CA LYS A 136 0.95 18.98 -4.91
C LYS A 136 0.21 19.70 -6.05
N GLY A 137 -0.64 20.65 -5.68
CA GLY A 137 -1.47 21.44 -6.59
C GLY A 137 -2.84 20.83 -6.89
N LEU A 138 -3.14 19.62 -6.40
CA LEU A 138 -4.47 19.02 -6.51
C LEU A 138 -5.38 19.48 -5.37
N SER A 139 -6.65 19.68 -5.67
CA SER A 139 -7.67 19.97 -4.66
C SER A 139 -8.24 18.68 -4.09
N GLY A 140 -8.30 18.56 -2.76
CA GLY A 140 -8.96 17.44 -2.09
C GLY A 140 -10.47 17.49 -2.27
N VAL A 141 -11.09 16.37 -2.63
CA VAL A 141 -12.56 16.22 -2.69
C VAL A 141 -13.03 14.98 -1.93
N ALA A 142 -14.22 15.08 -1.34
CA ALA A 142 -14.93 13.92 -0.82
C ALA A 142 -15.56 13.14 -1.98
N VAL A 143 -15.26 11.85 -2.03
CA VAL A 143 -15.75 10.93 -3.05
C VAL A 143 -16.87 10.09 -2.46
N ASP A 144 -18.10 10.37 -2.89
CA ASP A 144 -19.27 9.57 -2.55
C ASP A 144 -19.39 8.38 -3.49
N LEU A 145 -19.37 7.15 -2.95
CA LEU A 145 -19.43 5.93 -3.75
C LEU A 145 -20.73 5.79 -4.54
N ASP A 146 -21.83 6.42 -4.11
CA ASP A 146 -23.09 6.40 -4.87
C ASP A 146 -23.09 7.32 -6.08
N LYS A 147 -22.11 8.25 -6.15
CA LYS A 147 -21.93 9.16 -7.28
C LYS A 147 -20.94 8.62 -8.31
N PHE A 148 -20.72 7.31 -8.35
CA PHE A 148 -19.83 6.65 -9.32
C PHE A 148 -20.18 6.96 -10.79
N ALA A 149 -21.44 7.29 -11.07
CA ALA A 149 -21.92 7.64 -12.40
C ALA A 149 -21.67 9.12 -12.78
N ASP A 150 -21.17 9.95 -11.85
CA ASP A 150 -20.79 11.33 -12.13
C ASP A 150 -19.52 11.36 -12.99
N GLY A 151 -19.69 11.61 -14.29
CA GLY A 151 -18.59 11.68 -15.27
C GLY A 151 -17.61 12.82 -15.02
N SER A 152 -17.92 13.79 -14.16
CA SER A 152 -16.97 14.82 -13.73
C SER A 152 -15.99 14.31 -12.65
N LEU A 153 -16.32 13.19 -12.01
CA LEU A 153 -15.54 12.57 -10.95
C LEU A 153 -14.91 11.24 -11.39
N PHE A 154 -15.65 10.45 -12.18
CA PHE A 154 -15.27 9.10 -12.57
C PHE A 154 -15.18 8.93 -14.08
N SER A 155 -14.17 8.20 -14.52
CA SER A 155 -14.13 7.59 -15.85
C SER A 155 -14.71 6.18 -15.79
N ALA A 156 -15.49 5.78 -16.79
CA ALA A 156 -16.03 4.43 -16.91
C ALA A 156 -15.30 3.68 -18.02
N ALA A 157 -14.95 2.42 -17.74
CA ALA A 157 -14.44 1.47 -18.71
C ALA A 157 -15.22 0.16 -18.61
N GLU A 158 -15.34 -0.57 -19.71
CA GLU A 158 -15.97 -1.89 -19.73
C GLU A 158 -15.24 -2.86 -18.78
N PHE A 159 -16.03 -3.68 -18.09
CA PHE A 159 -15.55 -4.72 -17.19
C PHE A 159 -16.53 -5.89 -17.25
N GLY A 160 -16.23 -6.89 -18.08
CA GLY A 160 -17.11 -8.02 -18.37
C GLY A 160 -18.53 -7.57 -18.77
N SER A 161 -19.55 -8.04 -18.05
CA SER A 161 -20.95 -7.66 -18.27
C SER A 161 -21.34 -6.31 -17.66
N GLY A 162 -20.38 -5.51 -17.21
CA GLY A 162 -20.59 -4.26 -16.49
C GLY A 162 -19.54 -3.21 -16.78
N ASN A 163 -19.37 -2.26 -15.86
CA ASN A 163 -18.38 -1.20 -15.97
C ASN A 163 -17.55 -1.09 -14.69
N LYS A 164 -16.28 -0.74 -14.85
CA LYS A 164 -15.40 -0.25 -13.81
C LYS A 164 -15.35 1.28 -13.90
N HIS A 165 -15.82 1.94 -12.85
CA HIS A 165 -15.70 3.37 -12.65
C HIS A 165 -14.44 3.66 -11.84
N THR A 166 -13.56 4.53 -12.35
CA THR A 166 -12.31 4.92 -11.71
C THR A 166 -12.35 6.40 -11.40
N PHE A 167 -12.11 6.79 -10.14
CA PHE A 167 -11.99 8.20 -9.79
C PHE A 167 -10.81 8.81 -10.54
N SER A 168 -11.07 9.80 -11.38
CA SER A 168 -10.08 10.39 -12.29
C SER A 168 -10.38 11.86 -12.56
N ALA A 169 -10.89 12.55 -11.55
CA ALA A 169 -11.31 13.94 -11.65
C ALA A 169 -10.11 14.87 -11.87
N ALA A 170 -10.13 15.66 -12.95
CA ALA A 170 -9.00 16.53 -13.31
C ALA A 170 -8.68 17.55 -12.20
N GLY A 171 -7.40 17.68 -11.86
CA GLY A 171 -6.93 18.63 -10.85
C GLY A 171 -7.38 18.31 -9.41
N LYS A 172 -7.91 17.12 -9.16
CA LYS A 172 -8.47 16.71 -7.87
C LYS A 172 -7.84 15.42 -7.39
N ARG A 173 -7.86 15.24 -6.07
CA ARG A 173 -7.56 13.97 -5.40
C ARG A 173 -8.71 13.58 -4.48
N ALA A 174 -8.87 12.29 -4.21
CA ALA A 174 -9.75 11.85 -3.14
C ALA A 174 -9.11 12.20 -1.79
N SER A 175 -9.76 13.05 -1.00
CA SER A 175 -9.33 13.33 0.39
C SER A 175 -10.14 12.56 1.41
N LYS A 176 -11.29 12.04 1.00
CA LYS A 176 -12.28 11.36 1.84
C LYS A 176 -13.13 10.46 0.97
N VAL A 177 -13.59 9.31 1.49
CA VAL A 177 -14.55 8.44 0.82
C VAL A 177 -15.77 8.25 1.70
N THR A 178 -16.95 8.48 1.15
CA THR A 178 -18.22 8.50 1.89
C THR A 178 -19.29 7.63 1.24
N PHE A 179 -20.32 7.36 2.02
CA PHE A 179 -21.61 6.87 1.56
C PHE A 179 -22.70 7.59 2.37
N GLY A 180 -23.50 8.43 1.71
CA GLY A 180 -24.40 9.34 2.40
C GLY A 180 -23.63 10.22 3.40
N GLU A 181 -24.07 10.24 4.66
CA GLU A 181 -23.38 10.97 5.75
C GLU A 181 -22.28 10.15 6.44
N LYS A 182 -22.09 8.88 6.05
CA LYS A 182 -21.11 8.00 6.66
C LYS A 182 -19.75 8.12 5.98
N ASP A 183 -18.73 8.26 6.80
CA ASP A 183 -17.34 8.23 6.37
C ASP A 183 -16.85 6.78 6.33
N LEU A 184 -16.42 6.34 5.15
CA LEU A 184 -15.79 5.03 4.97
C LEU A 184 -14.27 5.15 5.16
N LEU A 185 -13.70 6.25 4.67
CA LEU A 185 -12.33 6.71 4.96
C LEU A 185 -12.38 8.22 5.14
N ASP A 186 -11.89 8.73 6.28
CA ASP A 186 -11.96 10.16 6.63
C ASP A 186 -10.74 10.97 6.16
N GLY A 187 -9.64 10.29 5.79
CA GLY A 187 -8.40 10.91 5.30
C GLY A 187 -7.46 11.40 6.41
N ASN A 188 -7.84 11.21 7.68
CA ASN A 188 -7.02 11.62 8.81
C ASN A 188 -5.81 10.71 8.95
N ASN A 189 -6.02 9.39 8.91
CA ASN A 189 -4.97 8.38 9.04
C ASN A 189 -4.58 7.75 7.70
N GLU A 190 -5.20 8.21 6.61
CA GLU A 190 -5.05 7.63 5.28
C GLU A 190 -4.63 8.67 4.25
N VAL A 191 -3.84 8.23 3.28
CA VAL A 191 -3.64 8.94 2.03
C VAL A 191 -4.30 8.08 0.95
N ILE A 192 -5.44 8.53 0.43
CA ILE A 192 -6.26 7.77 -0.52
C ILE A 192 -5.58 7.81 -1.89
N LEU A 193 -5.24 6.63 -2.42
CA LEU A 193 -4.47 6.50 -3.66
C LEU A 193 -5.40 6.23 -4.85
N ASP A 194 -6.35 5.31 -4.69
CA ASP A 194 -7.30 4.97 -5.74
C ASP A 194 -8.69 4.64 -5.21
N VAL A 195 -9.70 5.00 -5.98
CA VAL A 195 -11.10 4.66 -5.73
C VAL A 195 -11.71 4.06 -7.01
N PHE A 196 -12.20 2.83 -6.90
CA PHE A 196 -12.88 2.13 -8.00
C PHE A 196 -14.26 1.67 -7.57
N VAL A 197 -15.23 1.72 -8.50
CA VAL A 197 -16.58 1.16 -8.32
C VAL A 197 -16.94 0.30 -9.52
N PHE A 198 -17.18 -0.98 -9.31
CA PHE A 198 -17.56 -1.96 -10.31
C PHE A 198 -19.08 -2.16 -10.27
N VAL A 199 -19.75 -2.07 -11.42
CA VAL A 199 -21.22 -2.08 -11.51
C VAL A 199 -21.69 -2.98 -12.64
N SER A 200 -22.59 -3.93 -12.34
CA SER A 200 -23.35 -4.70 -13.34
C SER A 200 -24.74 -5.01 -12.79
N GLY A 201 -25.75 -4.29 -13.29
CA GLY A 201 -27.11 -4.31 -12.74
C GLY A 201 -27.12 -3.94 -11.26
N ASP A 202 -27.61 -4.86 -10.43
CA ASP A 202 -27.68 -4.68 -8.97
C ASP A 202 -26.35 -4.96 -8.25
N LYS A 203 -25.40 -5.65 -8.91
CA LYS A 203 -24.09 -5.93 -8.31
C LYS A 203 -23.24 -4.67 -8.32
N LYS A 204 -22.87 -4.18 -7.13
CA LYS A 204 -21.91 -3.08 -6.98
C LYS A 204 -20.85 -3.41 -5.94
N VAL A 205 -19.59 -3.28 -6.33
CA VAL A 205 -18.42 -3.50 -5.47
C VAL A 205 -17.50 -2.29 -5.59
N ALA A 206 -17.04 -1.74 -4.49
CA ALA A 206 -16.04 -0.70 -4.47
C ALA A 206 -14.71 -1.28 -3.99
N LYS A 207 -13.61 -0.85 -4.63
CA LYS A 207 -12.24 -1.16 -4.20
C LYS A 207 -11.55 0.15 -3.86
N LEU A 208 -11.05 0.26 -2.64
CA LEU A 208 -10.30 1.42 -2.17
C LEU A 208 -8.85 1.01 -1.93
N VAL A 209 -7.92 1.80 -2.45
CA VAL A 209 -6.49 1.66 -2.19
C VAL A 209 -6.02 2.91 -1.48
N TYR A 210 -5.36 2.75 -0.34
CA TYR A 210 -4.88 3.89 0.45
C TYR A 210 -3.61 3.53 1.21
N LEU A 211 -2.75 4.50 1.45
CA LEU A 211 -1.62 4.37 2.37
C LEU A 211 -2.11 4.65 3.79
N TYR A 212 -1.91 3.71 4.71
CA TYR A 212 -2.17 3.93 6.13
C TYR A 212 -0.96 4.59 6.78
N LYS A 213 -1.14 5.79 7.35
CA LYS A 213 -0.05 6.58 7.95
C LYS A 213 0.55 5.91 9.19
N GLY A 214 -0.22 5.08 9.89
CA GLY A 214 0.20 4.44 11.14
C GLY A 214 1.29 3.38 10.98
N ASP A 215 1.32 2.66 9.86
CA ASP A 215 2.35 1.66 9.56
C ASP A 215 3.12 1.92 8.25
N GLY A 216 2.75 2.97 7.50
CA GLY A 216 3.40 3.33 6.25
C GLY A 216 3.13 2.34 5.12
N ARG A 217 2.10 1.48 5.23
CA ARG A 217 1.79 0.44 4.25
C ARG A 217 0.55 0.77 3.45
N ILE A 218 0.59 0.42 2.17
CA ILE A 218 -0.55 0.52 1.27
C ILE A 218 -1.50 -0.63 1.58
N LYS A 219 -2.78 -0.29 1.70
CA LYS A 219 -3.88 -1.17 2.02
C LYS A 219 -4.86 -1.24 0.85
N GLU A 220 -5.50 -2.39 0.70
CA GLU A 220 -6.58 -2.60 -0.26
C GLU A 220 -7.80 -3.15 0.46
N ILE A 221 -8.93 -2.46 0.37
CA ILE A 221 -10.18 -2.86 1.01
C ILE A 221 -11.34 -2.83 0.03
N PHE A 222 -12.35 -3.65 0.32
CA PHE A 222 -13.52 -3.82 -0.54
C PHE A 222 -14.81 -3.51 0.22
N PHE A 223 -15.75 -2.90 -0.48
CA PHE A 223 -17.12 -2.72 -0.04
C PHE A 223 -18.06 -3.29 -1.08
N GLN A 224 -19.19 -3.83 -0.64
CA GLN A 224 -20.27 -4.24 -1.50
C GLN A 224 -21.53 -3.47 -1.13
N LEU A 225 -22.30 -3.03 -2.14
CA LEU A 225 -23.60 -2.44 -1.90
C LEU A 225 -24.61 -3.56 -1.62
N VAL A 226 -25.10 -3.62 -0.38
CA VAL A 226 -26.12 -4.58 0.08
C VAL A 226 -27.23 -3.78 0.75
N ASP A 227 -28.49 -4.03 0.39
CA ASP A 227 -29.65 -3.32 0.92
C ASP A 227 -29.52 -1.79 0.90
N LYS A 228 -28.97 -1.27 -0.22
CA LYS A 228 -28.68 0.15 -0.44
C LYS A 228 -27.64 0.75 0.52
N ALA A 229 -26.83 -0.06 1.20
CA ALA A 229 -25.75 0.39 2.06
C ALA A 229 -24.41 -0.23 1.68
N TRP A 230 -23.37 0.58 1.61
CA TRP A 230 -22.01 0.09 1.38
C TRP A 230 -21.48 -0.59 2.64
N THR A 231 -21.30 -1.90 2.55
CA THR A 231 -20.81 -2.73 3.65
C THR A 231 -19.43 -3.24 3.32
N ARG A 232 -18.50 -3.15 4.27
CA ARG A 232 -17.16 -3.71 4.08
C ARG A 232 -17.26 -5.23 3.98
N VAL A 233 -16.56 -5.81 3.02
CA VAL A 233 -16.55 -7.26 2.79
C VAL A 233 -15.12 -7.77 2.72
N GLU A 234 -14.97 -9.06 3.03
CA GLU A 234 -13.72 -9.78 2.83
C GLU A 234 -13.39 -9.88 1.33
N VAL A 235 -12.10 -9.96 1.03
CA VAL A 235 -11.56 -10.01 -0.33
C VAL A 235 -12.19 -11.15 -1.14
N LYS A 236 -12.36 -12.33 -0.52
CA LYS A 236 -12.98 -13.50 -1.15
C LYS A 236 -14.43 -13.24 -1.60
N ALA A 237 -15.20 -12.51 -0.78
CA ALA A 237 -16.58 -12.18 -1.11
C ALA A 237 -16.63 -11.18 -2.27
N ALA A 238 -15.79 -10.13 -2.22
CA ALA A 238 -15.66 -9.19 -3.32
C ALA A 238 -15.21 -9.87 -4.62
N ALA A 239 -14.19 -10.73 -4.57
CA ALA A 239 -13.65 -11.46 -5.71
C ALA A 239 -14.70 -12.36 -6.37
N THR A 240 -15.55 -13.03 -5.58
CA THR A 240 -16.66 -13.83 -6.09
C THR A 240 -17.63 -12.98 -6.92
N VAL A 241 -18.00 -11.79 -6.42
CA VAL A 241 -18.89 -10.88 -7.13
C VAL A 241 -18.21 -10.32 -8.37
N LEU A 242 -16.97 -9.85 -8.26
CA LEU A 242 -16.19 -9.31 -9.39
C LEU A 242 -15.98 -10.35 -10.50
N HIS A 243 -15.63 -11.59 -10.16
CA HIS A 243 -15.53 -12.69 -11.11
C HIS A 243 -16.86 -12.99 -11.82
N SER A 244 -17.98 -12.82 -11.11
CA SER A 244 -19.31 -12.99 -11.71
C SER A 244 -19.74 -11.84 -12.64
N ILE A 245 -19.04 -10.70 -12.59
CA ILE A 245 -19.20 -9.58 -13.54
C ILE A 245 -18.25 -9.78 -14.71
N ASP A 246 -16.99 -10.13 -14.43
CA ASP A 246 -15.96 -10.41 -15.41
C ASP A 246 -15.14 -11.63 -14.99
N SER A 247 -15.30 -12.74 -15.72
CA SER A 247 -14.61 -14.00 -15.42
C SER A 247 -13.09 -13.94 -15.56
N SER A 248 -12.54 -12.88 -16.19
CA SER A 248 -11.09 -12.64 -16.23
C SER A 248 -10.54 -12.17 -14.87
N PHE A 249 -11.39 -11.61 -14.01
CA PHE A 249 -11.01 -11.30 -12.64
C PHE A 249 -10.93 -12.61 -11.82
N PRO A 250 -9.83 -12.94 -11.15
CA PRO A 250 -9.69 -14.22 -10.46
C PRO A 250 -10.70 -14.39 -9.32
N ALA A 251 -11.42 -15.52 -9.29
CA ALA A 251 -12.34 -15.83 -8.19
C ALA A 251 -11.61 -16.05 -6.85
N ASP A 252 -10.35 -16.46 -6.91
CA ASP A 252 -9.44 -16.66 -5.77
C ASP A 252 -8.46 -15.49 -5.61
N TYR A 253 -8.83 -14.30 -6.10
CA TYR A 253 -8.01 -13.10 -6.02
C TYR A 253 -7.46 -12.87 -4.61
N LYS A 254 -6.14 -12.68 -4.54
CA LYS A 254 -5.42 -12.25 -3.35
C LYS A 254 -5.09 -10.78 -3.52
N THR A 255 -5.24 -10.01 -2.43
CA THR A 255 -4.91 -8.58 -2.47
C THR A 255 -3.48 -8.39 -2.89
N VAL A 256 -3.27 -7.42 -3.78
CA VAL A 256 -1.92 -7.01 -4.16
C VAL A 256 -1.26 -6.28 -2.99
N PHE A 257 -2.05 -5.52 -2.23
CA PHE A 257 -1.63 -4.79 -1.05
C PHE A 257 -2.09 -5.49 0.24
N ASP A 258 -1.78 -4.93 1.41
CA ASP A 258 -2.27 -5.49 2.66
C ASP A 258 -3.82 -5.38 2.72
N GLY A 259 -4.50 -6.51 2.94
CA GLY A 259 -5.97 -6.53 3.11
C GLY A 259 -6.48 -6.02 4.46
N PHE A 260 -5.59 -5.78 5.42
CA PHE A 260 -5.94 -5.36 6.78
C PHE A 260 -6.04 -3.84 6.90
N SER A 261 -7.14 -3.35 7.49
CA SER A 261 -7.18 -1.98 8.03
C SER A 261 -7.30 -2.02 9.54
N ALA A 262 -6.64 -1.09 10.24
CA ALA A 262 -6.74 -0.95 11.69
C ALA A 262 -8.20 -0.84 12.19
N TYR A 263 -9.11 -0.29 11.38
CA TYR A 263 -10.53 -0.19 11.71
C TYR A 263 -11.27 -1.53 11.82
N GLY A 264 -10.80 -2.59 11.15
CA GLY A 264 -11.42 -3.92 11.27
C GLY A 264 -11.21 -4.57 12.65
N ILE A 265 -10.12 -4.20 13.34
CA ILE A 265 -9.83 -4.69 14.69
C ILE A 265 -10.69 -3.92 15.70
N PHE A 266 -10.87 -2.61 15.54
CA PHE A 266 -11.68 -1.83 16.49
C PHE A 266 -13.18 -2.13 16.42
N SER A 267 -13.74 -2.43 15.25
CA SER A 267 -15.16 -2.85 15.16
C SER A 267 -15.38 -4.27 15.68
N ALA A 268 -14.44 -5.19 15.46
CA ALA A 268 -14.51 -6.55 16.03
C ALA A 268 -14.36 -6.53 17.56
N VAL A 269 -13.46 -5.69 18.11
CA VAL A 269 -13.32 -5.51 19.56
C VAL A 269 -14.55 -4.84 20.17
N ALA A 270 -15.16 -3.86 19.49
CA ALA A 270 -16.41 -3.24 19.95
C ALA A 270 -17.59 -4.24 19.96
N ALA A 271 -17.69 -5.13 18.97
CA ALA A 271 -18.72 -6.17 18.94
C ALA A 271 -18.51 -7.22 20.05
N VAL A 272 -17.27 -7.60 20.35
CA VAL A 272 -16.95 -8.52 21.46
C VAL A 272 -17.23 -7.89 22.83
N PHE A 273 -16.94 -6.59 23.00
CA PHE A 273 -17.28 -5.88 24.25
C PHE A 273 -18.78 -5.67 24.44
N ALA A 274 -19.54 -5.44 23.36
CA ALA A 274 -21.00 -5.32 23.46
C ALA A 274 -21.67 -6.64 23.86
N VAL A 275 -21.19 -7.79 23.38
CA VAL A 275 -21.72 -9.10 23.80
C VAL A 275 -21.34 -9.42 25.25
N ALA A 276 -20.15 -9.01 25.71
CA ALA A 276 -19.70 -9.24 27.09
C ALA A 276 -20.35 -8.32 28.14
N LEU A 277 -20.99 -7.21 27.73
CA LEU A 277 -21.70 -6.29 28.64
C LEU A 277 -23.22 -6.52 28.68
N PHE A 278 -23.76 -7.33 27.76
CA PHE A 278 -25.19 -7.65 27.65
C PHE A 278 -25.49 -9.16 27.78
N CYS A 279 -24.54 -9.96 28.28
CA CYS A 279 -24.72 -11.33 28.79
C CYS A 279 -24.28 -11.38 30.25
#